data_AF-A0A949KZR9-F1
#
_entry.id   AF-A0A949KZR9-F1
#
_cell.length_a   1.000
_cell.length_b   1.000
_cell.length_c   1.000
_cell.angle_alpha   90.00
_cell.angle_beta   90.00
_cell.angle_gamma   90.00
#
_symmetry.space_group_name_H-M   'P 1'
#
loop_
_entity.id
_entity.type
_entity.pdbx_description
1 polymer ?
#
loop_
_entity_poly.entity_id
_entity_poly.type
_entity_poly.pdbx_seq_one_letter_code
_entity_poly.pdbx_strand_id
1 'polypeptide(L)'
;MKRLFDNNYNKTLSFPFIRVIGIWLILIGSVIVLATVVGGTFELNPFVFMGGYGLSLYITEFNPILKRKYTLEGELNTQQKKMSKYGDISLFPLMFIMGGSFIPSGDWRMVWLGTLIATGIHFLLFIPVHGRSMLYLSALCTILPIIGIVFRDIPFLVFGILDGVVKIGFGLYLFLRYEVYLAKSSE
;
A
#
# COMPACT_ATOMS: atom_id res chain seq x y z
N MET A 1 -15.81 -40.01 -20.67
CA MET A 1 -16.36 -39.19 -19.57
C MET A 1 -15.47 -39.23 -18.31
N LYS A 2 -14.13 -39.21 -18.47
CA LYS A 2 -13.14 -39.29 -17.35
C LYS A 2 -12.15 -38.11 -17.37
N ARG A 3 -12.56 -36.99 -17.99
CA ARG A 3 -11.75 -35.77 -18.23
C ARG A 3 -12.46 -34.46 -17.82
N LEU A 4 -13.51 -34.56 -17.01
CA LEU A 4 -14.28 -33.39 -16.52
C LEU A 4 -14.19 -33.17 -15.00
N PHE A 5 -13.38 -33.98 -14.31
CA PHE A 5 -13.15 -33.86 -12.87
C PHE A 5 -11.64 -33.82 -12.55
N ASP A 6 -10.86 -33.12 -13.38
CA ASP A 6 -9.49 -32.80 -13.02
C ASP A 6 -9.49 -31.62 -12.03
N ASN A 7 -9.58 -32.00 -10.76
CA ASN A 7 -9.20 -31.28 -9.55
C ASN A 7 -8.63 -29.86 -9.73
N ASN A 8 -9.50 -28.85 -9.80
CA ASN A 8 -9.13 -27.44 -9.72
C ASN A 8 -9.36 -26.82 -8.32
N TYR A 9 -9.48 -27.65 -7.28
CA TYR A 9 -9.80 -27.18 -5.92
C TYR A 9 -8.61 -27.10 -4.96
N ASN A 10 -7.39 -27.41 -5.41
CA ASN A 10 -6.16 -27.28 -4.61
C ASN A 10 -5.16 -26.27 -5.19
N LYS A 11 -5.64 -25.14 -5.74
CA LYS A 11 -4.74 -23.99 -5.93
C LYS A 11 -4.55 -23.31 -4.58
N THR A 12 -3.48 -23.69 -3.90
CA THR A 12 -2.87 -22.92 -2.81
C THR A 12 -2.81 -21.45 -3.20
N LEU A 13 -3.47 -20.57 -2.44
CA LEU A 13 -3.48 -19.14 -2.70
C LEU A 13 -2.05 -18.61 -2.55
N SER A 14 -1.37 -18.36 -3.67
CA SER A 14 -0.02 -17.80 -3.68
C SER A 14 -0.10 -16.27 -3.76
N PHE A 15 0.89 -15.62 -3.15
CA PHE A 15 1.09 -14.18 -3.20
C PHE A 15 2.48 -13.86 -3.78
N PRO A 16 2.69 -14.05 -5.10
CA PRO A 16 4.02 -13.98 -5.72
C PRO A 16 4.74 -12.65 -5.46
N PHE A 17 4.00 -11.55 -5.42
CA PHE A 17 4.56 -10.20 -5.30
C PHE A 17 4.66 -9.69 -3.84
N ILE A 18 4.44 -10.55 -2.83
CA ILE A 18 4.35 -10.11 -1.41
C ILE A 18 5.63 -9.43 -0.90
N ARG A 19 6.80 -9.81 -1.40
CA ARG A 19 8.06 -9.15 -1.03
C ARG A 19 8.28 -7.85 -1.77
N VAL A 20 7.85 -7.77 -3.04
CA VAL A 20 7.94 -6.54 -3.84
C VAL A 20 7.07 -5.45 -3.22
N ILE A 21 5.84 -5.78 -2.80
CA ILE A 21 4.98 -4.84 -2.05
C ILE A 21 5.60 -4.50 -0.68
N GLY A 22 6.30 -5.43 -0.03
CA GLY A 22 7.05 -5.14 1.19
C GLY A 22 8.12 -4.06 0.99
N ILE A 23 8.93 -4.20 -0.07
CA ILE A 23 9.94 -3.20 -0.47
C ILE A 23 9.25 -1.86 -0.80
N TRP A 24 8.16 -1.89 -1.56
CA TRP A 24 7.38 -0.68 -1.88
C TRP A 24 6.97 0.07 -0.62
N LEU A 25 6.38 -0.63 0.35
CA LEU A 25 5.92 -0.02 1.60
C LEU A 25 7.06 0.56 2.46
N ILE A 26 8.22 -0.10 2.50
CA ILE A 26 9.42 0.43 3.17
C ILE A 26 9.86 1.74 2.51
N LEU A 27 9.96 1.75 1.17
CA LEU A 27 10.42 2.92 0.43
C LEU A 27 9.43 4.08 0.56
N ILE A 28 8.15 3.86 0.28
CA ILE A 28 7.15 4.94 0.35
C ILE A 28 6.93 5.42 1.79
N GLY A 29 6.97 4.54 2.78
CA GLY A 29 6.90 4.93 4.19
C GLY A 29 8.09 5.81 4.60
N SER A 30 9.30 5.48 4.14
CA SER A 30 10.50 6.30 4.36
C SER A 30 10.40 7.66 3.68
N VAL A 31 9.86 7.71 2.45
CA VAL A 31 9.60 8.96 1.72
C VAL A 31 8.58 9.83 2.44
N ILE A 32 7.48 9.24 2.96
CA ILE A 32 6.46 9.97 3.74
C ILE A 32 7.08 10.58 5.00
N VAL A 33 7.87 9.80 5.75
CA VAL A 33 8.59 10.30 6.93
C VAL A 33 9.48 11.49 6.55
N LEU A 34 10.34 11.31 5.55
CA LEU A 34 11.27 12.37 5.12
C LEU A 34 10.52 13.62 4.64
N ALA A 35 9.51 13.45 3.79
CA ALA A 35 8.72 14.55 3.24
C ALA A 35 7.95 15.30 4.33
N THR A 36 7.48 14.59 5.37
CA THR A 36 6.80 15.20 6.51
C THR A 36 7.79 16.01 7.37
N VAL A 37 8.98 15.47 7.65
CA VAL A 37 10.02 16.18 8.42
C VAL A 37 10.44 17.49 7.75
N VAL A 38 10.54 17.51 6.42
CA VAL A 38 10.93 18.70 5.64
C VAL A 38 9.72 19.44 5.03
N GLY A 39 8.52 19.17 5.54
CA GLY A 39 7.24 19.63 4.97
C GLY A 39 7.01 21.13 5.08
N GLY A 40 7.41 21.73 6.19
CA GLY A 40 7.23 23.17 6.45
C GLY A 40 5.77 23.59 6.24
N THR A 41 5.56 24.63 5.44
CA THR A 41 4.21 25.18 5.14
C THR A 41 3.28 24.20 4.43
N PHE A 42 3.83 23.19 3.75
CA PHE A 42 3.04 22.18 3.05
C PHE A 42 2.65 21.00 3.96
N GLU A 43 3.12 20.95 5.21
CA GLU A 43 3.00 19.84 6.18
C GLU A 43 3.72 18.54 5.75
N LEU A 44 3.61 18.17 4.47
CA LEU A 44 4.38 17.15 3.79
C LEU A 44 4.88 17.73 2.47
N ASN A 45 6.19 17.72 2.27
CA ASN A 45 6.83 18.39 1.14
C ASN A 45 6.47 17.69 -0.18
N PRO A 46 5.73 18.34 -1.08
CA PRO A 46 5.22 17.69 -2.29
C PRO A 46 6.35 17.30 -3.26
N PHE A 47 7.44 18.05 -3.32
CA PHE A 47 8.56 17.76 -4.23
C PHE A 47 9.36 16.54 -3.77
N VAL A 48 9.66 16.48 -2.47
CA VAL A 48 10.33 15.31 -1.85
C VAL A 48 9.45 14.08 -1.99
N PHE A 49 8.14 14.22 -1.74
CA PHE A 49 7.20 13.13 -1.90
C PHE A 49 7.09 12.64 -3.35
N MET A 50 6.88 13.53 -4.33
CA MET A 50 6.78 13.12 -5.73
C MET A 50 8.07 12.50 -6.25
N GLY A 51 9.22 13.08 -5.95
CA GLY A 51 10.52 12.54 -6.35
C GLY A 51 10.77 11.16 -5.73
N GLY A 52 10.52 11.03 -4.43
CA GLY A 52 10.66 9.77 -3.70
C GLY A 52 9.65 8.70 -4.15
N TYR A 53 8.39 9.08 -4.41
CA TYR A 53 7.35 8.20 -4.94
C TYR A 53 7.73 7.69 -6.33
N GLY A 54 8.15 8.57 -7.24
CA GLY A 54 8.59 8.19 -8.59
C GLY A 54 9.79 7.24 -8.57
N LEU A 55 10.79 7.52 -7.72
CA LEU A 55 11.94 6.64 -7.54
C LEU A 55 11.53 5.28 -6.97
N SER A 56 10.65 5.28 -5.97
CA SER A 56 10.12 4.05 -5.36
C SER A 56 9.39 3.20 -6.42
N LEU A 57 8.58 3.84 -7.27
CA LEU A 57 7.82 3.15 -8.32
C LEU A 57 8.75 2.55 -9.34
N TYR A 58 9.79 3.30 -9.73
CA TYR A 58 10.82 2.79 -10.62
C TYR A 58 11.49 1.53 -10.05
N ILE A 59 11.89 1.58 -8.78
CA ILE A 59 12.57 0.48 -8.11
C ILE A 59 11.68 -0.76 -8.00
N THR A 60 10.39 -0.62 -7.69
CA THR A 60 9.53 -1.79 -7.42
C THR A 60 8.76 -2.26 -8.64
N GLU A 61 8.31 -1.36 -9.51
CA GLU A 61 7.45 -1.70 -10.64
C GLU A 61 8.20 -1.83 -11.96
N PHE A 62 9.20 -0.99 -12.21
CA PHE A 62 9.86 -0.90 -13.51
C PHE A 62 11.25 -1.53 -13.54
N ASN A 63 11.86 -1.85 -12.40
CA ASN A 63 13.16 -2.52 -12.34
C ASN A 63 13.00 -4.06 -12.49
N PRO A 64 13.34 -4.64 -13.64
CA PRO A 64 13.14 -6.07 -13.90
C PRO A 64 14.05 -6.95 -13.03
N ILE A 65 15.22 -6.45 -12.63
CA ILE A 65 16.17 -7.19 -11.80
C ILE A 65 15.59 -7.39 -10.40
N LEU A 66 15.08 -6.30 -9.81
CA LEU A 66 14.47 -6.35 -8.48
C LEU A 66 13.19 -7.21 -8.50
N LYS A 67 12.30 -7.00 -9.47
CA LYS A 67 11.10 -7.81 -9.63
C LYS A 67 11.42 -9.29 -9.73
N ARG A 68 12.34 -9.69 -10.61
CA ARG A 68 12.73 -11.10 -10.77
C ARG A 68 13.35 -11.67 -9.49
N LYS A 69 14.14 -10.88 -8.76
CA LYS A 69 14.83 -11.33 -7.54
C LYS A 69 13.87 -11.60 -6.37
N TYR A 70 12.81 -10.80 -6.23
CA TYR A 70 11.94 -10.84 -5.05
C TYR A 70 10.52 -11.35 -5.33
N THR A 71 10.17 -11.63 -6.58
CA THR A 71 8.93 -12.35 -6.89
C THR A 71 9.08 -13.81 -6.49
N LEU A 72 8.15 -14.31 -5.68
CA LEU A 72 8.07 -15.71 -5.29
C LEU A 72 7.47 -16.55 -6.43
N GLU A 73 7.67 -17.86 -6.39
CA GLU A 73 7.11 -18.78 -7.38
C GLU A 73 5.57 -18.72 -7.43
N GLY A 74 5.03 -18.86 -8.64
CA GLY A 74 3.60 -18.84 -8.92
C GLY A 74 3.15 -17.60 -9.70
N GLU A 75 1.88 -17.60 -10.07
CA GLU A 75 1.26 -16.51 -10.82
C GLU A 75 -0.04 -16.05 -10.16
N LEU A 76 -0.37 -14.78 -10.36
CA LEU A 76 -1.68 -14.25 -9.97
C LEU A 76 -2.79 -14.94 -10.77
N ASN A 77 -3.85 -15.37 -10.07
CA ASN A 77 -5.06 -15.84 -10.72
C ASN A 77 -5.85 -14.66 -11.35
N THR A 78 -6.89 -14.97 -12.13
CA THR A 78 -7.69 -13.96 -12.85
C THR A 78 -8.31 -12.92 -11.91
N GLN A 79 -8.78 -13.32 -10.73
CA GLN A 79 -9.35 -12.41 -9.73
C GLN A 79 -8.26 -11.49 -9.16
N GLN A 80 -7.10 -12.03 -8.81
CA GLN A 80 -5.96 -11.26 -8.31
C GLN A 80 -5.45 -10.24 -9.35
N LYS A 81 -5.35 -10.64 -10.62
CA LYS A 81 -4.99 -9.72 -11.72
C LYS A 81 -5.99 -8.57 -11.85
N LYS A 82 -7.30 -8.87 -11.80
CA LYS A 82 -8.36 -7.87 -11.85
C LYS A 82 -8.29 -6.89 -10.67
N MET A 83 -8.13 -7.43 -9.46
CA MET A 83 -8.05 -6.64 -8.23
C MET A 83 -6.78 -5.78 -8.17
N SER A 84 -5.64 -6.30 -8.63
CA SER A 84 -4.40 -5.51 -8.76
C SER A 84 -4.63 -4.28 -9.65
N LYS A 85 -5.22 -4.48 -10.84
CA LYS A 85 -5.53 -3.37 -11.76
C LYS A 85 -6.47 -2.34 -11.15
N TYR A 86 -7.50 -2.77 -10.43
CA TYR A 86 -8.39 -1.84 -9.73
C TYR A 86 -7.68 -1.11 -8.59
N GLY A 87 -6.82 -1.80 -7.86
CA GLY A 87 -5.90 -1.21 -6.91
C GLY A 87 -5.14 -0.07 -7.56
N ASP A 88 -4.30 -0.37 -8.55
CA ASP A 88 -3.41 0.60 -9.21
C ASP A 88 -4.14 1.87 -9.70
N ILE A 89 -5.33 1.70 -10.28
CA ILE A 89 -6.11 2.82 -10.84
C ILE A 89 -6.85 3.61 -9.75
N SER A 90 -7.23 2.98 -8.64
CA SER A 90 -8.12 3.60 -7.62
C SER A 90 -7.48 4.72 -6.82
N LEU A 91 -6.15 4.75 -6.66
CA LEU A 91 -5.49 5.67 -5.73
C LEU A 91 -5.71 7.14 -6.13
N PHE A 92 -5.48 7.48 -7.40
CA PHE A 92 -5.59 8.86 -7.87
C PHE A 92 -7.01 9.44 -7.76
N PRO A 93 -8.08 8.74 -8.21
CA PRO A 93 -9.46 9.18 -7.96
C PRO A 93 -9.77 9.37 -6.47
N LEU A 94 -9.34 8.45 -5.61
CA LEU A 94 -9.55 8.56 -4.17
C LEU A 94 -8.84 9.79 -3.59
N MET A 95 -7.59 10.02 -3.97
CA MET A 95 -6.85 11.21 -3.53
C MET A 95 -7.53 12.51 -3.96
N PHE A 96 -8.06 12.57 -5.19
CA PHE A 96 -8.78 13.75 -5.67
C PHE A 96 -10.06 14.02 -4.87
N ILE A 97 -10.83 12.96 -4.56
CA ILE A 97 -12.08 13.07 -3.78
C ILE A 97 -11.79 13.46 -2.32
N MET A 98 -10.77 12.86 -1.70
CA MET A 98 -10.56 12.98 -0.25
C MET A 98 -9.63 14.13 0.13
N GLY A 99 -8.59 14.41 -0.65
CA GLY A 99 -7.62 15.47 -0.39
C GLY A 99 -7.73 16.64 -1.37
N GLY A 100 -8.05 16.36 -2.63
CA GLY A 100 -8.04 17.35 -3.72
C GLY A 100 -8.99 18.54 -3.50
N SER A 101 -10.11 18.33 -2.82
CA SER A 101 -11.09 19.37 -2.49
C SER A 101 -10.55 20.48 -1.58
N PHE A 102 -9.47 20.23 -0.84
CA PHE A 102 -8.83 21.19 0.08
C PHE A 102 -7.66 21.96 -0.56
N ILE A 103 -7.27 21.61 -1.79
CA ILE A 103 -6.19 22.31 -2.52
C ILE A 103 -6.53 23.79 -2.75
N PRO A 104 -7.74 24.18 -3.19
CA PRO A 104 -8.06 25.59 -3.46
C PRO A 104 -8.00 26.48 -2.21
N SER A 105 -8.26 25.93 -1.02
CA SER A 105 -8.18 26.66 0.24
C SER A 105 -6.77 26.70 0.83
N GLY A 106 -5.82 25.97 0.25
CA GLY A 106 -4.46 25.85 0.79
C GLY A 106 -4.39 25.13 2.14
N ASP A 107 -5.42 24.36 2.50
CA ASP A 107 -5.44 23.58 3.75
C ASP A 107 -4.63 22.30 3.55
N TRP A 108 -3.31 22.44 3.54
CA TRP A 108 -2.37 21.35 3.26
C TRP A 108 -2.49 20.20 4.25
N ARG A 109 -2.83 20.49 5.51
CA ARG A 109 -3.13 19.46 6.50
C ARG A 109 -4.27 18.56 6.00
N MET A 110 -5.39 19.14 5.60
CA MET A 110 -6.54 18.37 5.12
C MET A 110 -6.27 17.68 3.79
N VAL A 111 -5.50 18.31 2.88
CA VAL A 111 -5.03 17.67 1.63
C VAL A 111 -4.30 16.36 1.94
N TRP A 112 -3.34 16.40 2.87
CA TRP A 112 -2.52 15.23 3.19
C TRP A 112 -3.26 14.21 4.03
N LEU A 113 -4.04 14.60 5.05
CA LEU A 113 -4.86 13.66 5.80
C LEU A 113 -5.87 12.94 4.88
N GLY A 114 -6.50 13.66 3.96
CA GLY A 114 -7.38 13.07 2.94
C GLY A 114 -6.63 12.09 2.03
N THR A 115 -5.41 12.44 1.61
CA THR A 115 -4.53 11.57 0.81
C THR A 115 -4.12 10.30 1.55
N LEU A 116 -3.83 10.39 2.85
CA LEU A 116 -3.52 9.23 3.68
C LEU A 116 -4.73 8.31 3.83
N ILE A 117 -5.94 8.86 4.01
CA ILE A 117 -7.19 8.06 4.02
C ILE A 117 -7.40 7.36 2.68
N ALA A 118 -7.26 8.08 1.57
CA ALA A 118 -7.36 7.52 0.23
C ALA A 118 -6.41 6.33 0.04
N THR A 119 -5.18 6.45 0.52
CA THR A 119 -4.17 5.39 0.49
C THR A 119 -4.58 4.20 1.36
N GLY A 120 -5.10 4.44 2.57
CA GLY A 120 -5.60 3.37 3.43
C GLY A 120 -6.76 2.59 2.81
N ILE A 121 -7.74 3.28 2.19
CA ILE A 121 -8.87 2.64 1.51
C ILE A 121 -8.40 1.84 0.29
N HIS A 122 -7.48 2.41 -0.48
CA HIS A 122 -6.88 1.76 -1.65
C HIS A 122 -6.26 0.39 -1.32
N PHE A 123 -5.64 0.22 -0.14
CA PHE A 123 -5.09 -1.07 0.29
C PHE A 123 -6.12 -2.20 0.44
N LEU A 124 -7.41 -1.91 0.63
CA LEU A 124 -8.45 -2.95 0.69
C LEU A 124 -8.53 -3.75 -0.61
N LEU A 125 -8.27 -3.11 -1.76
CA LEU A 125 -8.31 -3.75 -3.07
C LEU A 125 -7.18 -4.78 -3.25
N PHE A 126 -6.12 -4.69 -2.46
CA PHE A 126 -4.98 -5.60 -2.50
C PHE A 126 -5.09 -6.80 -1.55
N ILE A 127 -6.16 -6.91 -0.75
CA ILE A 127 -6.36 -8.07 0.14
C ILE A 127 -6.29 -9.41 -0.63
N PRO A 128 -6.94 -9.56 -1.80
CA PRO A 128 -6.83 -10.82 -2.56
C PRO A 128 -5.42 -11.06 -3.13
N VAL A 129 -4.61 -10.01 -3.30
CA VAL A 129 -3.31 -10.03 -3.99
C VAL A 129 -2.13 -10.24 -3.02
N HIS A 130 -2.25 -9.77 -1.78
CA HIS A 130 -1.17 -9.81 -0.78
C HIS A 130 -1.60 -10.38 0.58
N GLY A 131 -2.88 -10.75 0.72
CA GLY A 131 -3.42 -11.43 1.89
C GLY A 131 -3.92 -10.50 2.99
N ARG A 132 -4.25 -11.12 4.14
CA ARG A 132 -4.95 -10.47 5.27
C ARG A 132 -4.18 -9.31 5.92
N SER A 133 -2.86 -9.27 5.78
CA SER A 133 -2.02 -8.15 6.23
C SER A 133 -2.48 -6.81 5.65
N MET A 134 -2.99 -6.80 4.42
CA MET A 134 -3.52 -5.58 3.78
C MET A 134 -4.75 -5.02 4.49
N LEU A 135 -5.56 -5.87 5.14
CA LEU A 135 -6.71 -5.40 5.91
C LEU A 135 -6.26 -4.60 7.13
N TYR A 136 -5.27 -5.09 7.87
CA TYR A 136 -4.73 -4.39 9.03
C TYR A 136 -3.99 -3.11 8.63
N LEU A 137 -3.18 -3.17 7.57
CA LEU A 137 -2.51 -1.99 7.01
C LEU A 137 -3.52 -0.92 6.59
N SER A 138 -4.57 -1.33 5.88
CA SER A 138 -5.68 -0.45 5.47
C SER A 138 -6.35 0.21 6.67
N ALA A 139 -6.77 -0.58 7.66
CA ALA A 139 -7.43 -0.07 8.85
C ALA A 139 -6.57 0.97 9.57
N LEU A 140 -5.29 0.68 9.81
CA LEU A 140 -4.39 1.62 10.47
C LEU A 140 -4.16 2.90 9.65
N CYS A 141 -3.86 2.76 8.34
CA CYS A 141 -3.62 3.91 7.46
C CYS A 141 -4.87 4.74 7.20
N THR A 142 -6.08 4.19 7.41
CA THR A 142 -7.34 4.93 7.31
C THR A 142 -7.71 5.59 8.64
N ILE A 143 -7.60 4.87 9.76
CA ILE A 143 -8.01 5.38 11.08
C ILE A 143 -7.07 6.49 11.57
N LEU A 144 -5.75 6.35 11.39
CA LEU A 144 -4.77 7.36 11.82
C LEU A 144 -5.09 8.77 11.29
N PRO A 145 -5.24 8.99 9.98
CA PRO A 145 -5.57 10.31 9.47
C PRO A 145 -7.00 10.76 9.82
N ILE A 146 -7.97 9.86 10.02
CA ILE A 146 -9.29 10.22 10.55
C ILE A 146 -9.17 10.82 11.95
N ILE A 147 -8.35 10.21 12.83
CA ILE A 147 -8.04 10.77 14.15
C ILE A 147 -7.40 12.16 13.96
N GLY A 148 -6.49 12.34 13.00
CA GLY A 148 -5.91 13.65 12.70
C GLY A 148 -6.90 14.70 12.22
N ILE A 149 -7.97 14.31 11.53
CA ILE A 149 -9.05 15.24 11.15
C ILE A 149 -9.85 15.67 12.38
N VAL A 150 -10.15 14.72 13.29
CA VAL A 150 -10.95 14.97 14.50
C VAL A 150 -10.17 15.80 15.52
N PHE A 151 -8.90 15.45 15.77
CA PHE A 151 -8.04 16.11 16.76
C PHE A 151 -7.12 17.13 16.11
N ARG A 152 -7.66 18.32 15.85
CA ARG A 152 -6.97 19.41 15.14
C ARG A 152 -5.76 19.97 15.89
N ASP A 153 -5.74 19.86 17.22
CA ASP A 153 -4.66 20.37 18.06
C ASP A 153 -3.37 19.54 17.95
N ILE A 154 -3.46 18.30 17.43
CA ILE A 154 -2.29 17.44 17.21
C ILE A 154 -1.70 17.80 15.83
N PRO A 155 -0.41 18.17 15.73
CA PRO A 155 0.18 18.58 14.46
C PRO A 155 0.22 17.44 13.44
N PHE A 156 0.16 17.79 12.15
CA PHE A 156 0.18 16.79 11.06
C PHE A 156 1.44 15.92 11.13
N LEU A 157 2.57 16.49 11.54
CA LEU A 157 3.85 15.81 11.75
C LEU A 157 3.68 14.46 12.46
N VAL A 158 2.85 14.38 13.52
CA VAL A 158 2.63 13.12 14.25
C VAL A 158 1.97 12.08 13.34
N PHE A 159 0.94 12.45 12.60
CA PHE A 159 0.21 11.54 11.73
C PHE A 159 1.03 11.12 10.51
N GLY A 160 1.77 12.04 9.88
CA GLY A 160 2.66 11.71 8.77
C GLY A 160 3.76 10.74 9.17
N ILE A 161 4.39 10.95 10.34
CA ILE A 161 5.41 10.04 10.86
C ILE A 161 4.80 8.67 11.22
N LEU A 162 3.69 8.64 11.94
CA LEU A 162 3.04 7.37 12.32
C LEU A 162 2.60 6.57 11.08
N ASP A 163 2.02 7.22 10.09
CA ASP A 163 1.60 6.59 8.84
C ASP A 163 2.79 5.98 8.10
N GLY A 164 3.90 6.72 7.97
CA GLY A 164 5.13 6.24 7.36
C GLY A 164 5.75 5.06 8.14
N VAL A 165 5.78 5.13 9.48
CA VAL A 165 6.29 4.04 10.35
C VAL A 165 5.43 2.79 10.24
N VAL A 166 4.10 2.92 10.20
CA VAL A 166 3.19 1.77 9.99
C VAL A 166 3.51 1.10 8.66
N LYS A 167 3.67 1.88 7.58
CA LYS A 167 4.02 1.34 6.26
C LYS A 167 5.38 0.65 6.28
N ILE A 168 6.40 1.22 6.92
CA ILE A 168 7.71 0.57 7.06
C ILE A 168 7.60 -0.75 7.84
N GLY A 169 6.89 -0.76 8.97
CA GLY A 169 6.71 -1.96 9.79
C GLY A 169 6.01 -3.10 9.03
N PHE A 170 4.92 -2.78 8.33
CA PHE A 170 4.25 -3.76 7.46
C PHE A 170 5.14 -4.16 6.28
N GLY A 171 5.88 -3.22 5.71
CA GLY A 171 6.78 -3.49 4.60
C GLY A 171 7.88 -4.47 4.98
N LEU A 172 8.51 -4.29 6.15
CA LEU A 172 9.48 -5.23 6.71
C LEU A 172 8.84 -6.61 6.96
N TYR A 173 7.65 -6.65 7.57
CA TYR A 173 6.92 -7.89 7.81
C TYR A 173 6.65 -8.66 6.50
N LEU A 174 6.18 -7.98 5.45
CA LEU A 174 5.89 -8.61 4.16
C LEU A 174 7.14 -9.02 3.39
N PHE A 175 8.20 -8.20 3.46
CA PHE A 175 9.49 -8.50 2.84
C PHE A 175 10.12 -9.77 3.42
N LEU A 176 10.06 -9.91 4.75
CA LEU A 176 10.61 -11.07 5.47
C LEU A 176 9.70 -12.31 5.38
N ARG A 177 8.45 -12.17 4.91
CA ARG A 177 7.52 -13.29 4.83
C ARG A 177 8.02 -14.32 3.81
N TYR A 178 8.13 -15.56 4.28
CA TYR A 178 8.36 -16.75 3.47
C TYR A 178 7.17 -17.69 3.70
N GLU A 179 6.02 -17.38 3.10
CA GLU A 179 4.90 -18.33 3.12
C GLU A 179 4.52 -18.66 1.68
N VAL A 180 4.97 -19.84 1.26
CA VAL A 180 4.15 -20.69 0.40
C VAL A 180 3.00 -21.13 1.30
N TYR A 181 1.80 -20.58 1.12
CA TYR A 181 0.59 -21.15 1.74
C TYR A 181 0.40 -22.55 1.16
N LEU A 182 1.12 -23.54 1.67
CA LEU A 182 0.64 -24.92 1.67
C LEU A 182 -0.58 -24.89 2.58
N ALA A 183 -1.74 -24.60 1.99
CA ALA A 183 -3.01 -24.81 2.66
C ALA A 183 -3.03 -26.29 3.02
N LYS A 184 -2.68 -26.54 4.28
CA LYS A 184 -2.80 -27.79 5.00
C LYS A 184 -4.08 -28.46 4.52
N SER A 185 -3.92 -29.58 3.82
CA SER A 185 -4.93 -30.62 3.80
C SER A 185 -5.25 -30.90 5.26
N SER A 186 -6.30 -30.28 5.78
CA SER A 186 -7.02 -30.83 6.91
C SER A 186 -7.59 -32.15 6.41
N GLU A 187 -6.83 -33.21 6.66
CA GLU A 187 -7.34 -34.57 6.86
C GLU A 187 -8.58 -34.55 7.78
#